data_AF-A0A956X4U2-F1
#
_entry.id   AF-A0A956X4U2-F1
#
_cell.length_a   1.000
_cell.length_b   1.000
_cell.length_c   1.000
_cell.angle_alpha   90.00
_cell.angle_beta   90.00
_cell.angle_gamma   90.00
#
_symmetry.space_group_name_H-M   'P 1'
#
loop_
_entity.id
_entity.type
_entity.pdbx_description
1 polymer ?
#
loop_
_entity_poly.entity_id
_entity_poly.type
_entity_poly.pdbx_seq_one_letter_code
_entity_poly.pdbx_strand_id
1 'polypeptide(L)'
;CYIGQEIIARLESRGKLAKRLVRLSLDEPAEPGSDILAAGKKAGTLTSIGVGPAGVLGLGYVKTAVLDEQIPLQIGETAVTVL
;
A
#
# COMPACT_ATOMS: atom_id res chain seq x y z
N CYS A 1 5.87 4.22 30.54
CA CYS A 1 4.65 3.44 30.24
C CYS A 1 3.63 4.40 29.63
N TYR A 2 3.13 4.11 28.42
CA TYR A 2 2.08 4.88 27.75
C TYR A 2 0.96 3.96 27.24
N ILE A 3 -0.21 4.50 26.95
CA ILE A 3 -1.38 3.73 26.46
C ILE A 3 -1.01 3.04 25.15
N GLY A 4 -1.13 1.71 25.11
CA GLY A 4 -0.84 0.91 23.91
C GLY A 4 0.61 0.43 23.79
N GLN A 5 1.50 0.74 24.74
CA GLN A 5 2.90 0.31 24.70
C GLN A 5 3.05 -1.21 24.58
N GLU A 6 2.24 -2.01 25.28
CA GLU A 6 2.29 -3.48 25.17
C GLU A 6 2.04 -3.96 23.74
N ILE A 7 1.13 -3.31 23.02
CA ILE A 7 0.76 -3.70 21.65
C ILE A 7 1.91 -3.37 20.68
N ILE A 8 2.53 -2.20 20.83
CA ILE A 8 3.70 -1.81 20.03
C ILE A 8 4.87 -2.76 20.31
N ALA A 9 5.19 -2.99 21.59
CA ALA A 9 6.27 -3.91 21.97
C ALA A 9 6.03 -5.35 21.44
N ARG A 10 4.78 -5.83 21.44
CA ARG A 10 4.41 -7.14 20.87
C ARG A 10 4.56 -7.16 19.34
N LEU A 11 4.20 -6.07 18.65
CA LEU A 11 4.38 -5.95 17.20
C LEU A 11 5.87 -6.00 16.83
N GLU A 12 6.70 -5.22 17.54
CA GLU A 12 8.15 -5.16 17.35
C GLU A 12 8.81 -6.52 17.64
N SER A 13 8.48 -7.16 18.77
CA SER A 13 9.02 -8.46 19.15
C SER A 13 8.72 -9.56 18.13
N ARG A 14 7.56 -9.51 17.46
CA ARG A 14 7.19 -10.49 16.42
C ARG A 14 7.88 -10.23 15.09
N GLY A 15 8.35 -9.01 14.83
CA GLY A 15 9.01 -8.63 13.57
C GLY A 15 8.18 -8.83 12.31
N LYS A 16 6.84 -8.98 12.44
CA LYS A 16 5.94 -9.29 11.32
C LYS A 16 4.95 -8.15 11.10
N LEU A 17 5.31 -7.24 10.20
CA LEU A 17 4.41 -6.20 9.73
C LEU A 17 3.49 -6.77 8.64
N ALA A 18 2.17 -6.72 8.84
CA ALA A 18 1.22 -7.30 7.90
C ALA A 18 1.07 -6.49 6.60
N LYS A 19 1.15 -5.15 6.70
CA LYS A 19 1.06 -4.21 5.58
C LYS A 19 2.03 -3.06 5.76
N ARG A 20 2.60 -2.58 4.66
CA ARG A 20 3.48 -1.40 4.63
C ARG A 20 2.76 -0.26 3.94
N LEU A 21 2.95 0.96 4.46
CA LEU A 21 2.61 2.16 3.72
C LEU A 21 3.65 2.33 2.62
N VAL A 22 3.21 2.46 1.38
CA VAL A 22 4.06 2.59 0.20
C VAL A 22 3.65 3.79 -0.63
N ARG A 23 4.62 4.34 -1.36
CA ARG A 23 4.40 5.32 -2.41
C ARG A 23 4.13 4.57 -3.71
N LEU A 24 3.14 5.05 -4.45
CA LEU A 24 2.63 4.43 -5.67
C LEU A 24 2.74 5.45 -6.81
N SER A 25 3.14 4.98 -7.99
CA SER A 25 2.95 5.66 -9.26
C SER A 25 1.80 4.99 -9.99
N LEU A 26 0.87 5.78 -10.52
CA LEU A 26 -0.30 5.29 -11.24
C LEU A 26 -0.27 5.84 -12.67
N ASP A 27 -0.74 5.04 -13.62
CA ASP A 27 -0.88 5.52 -15.01
C ASP A 27 -2.04 6.52 -15.13
N GLU A 28 -3.09 6.36 -14.32
CA GLU A 28 -4.28 7.20 -14.29
C GLU A 28 -4.73 7.48 -12.85
N PRO A 29 -5.44 8.61 -12.59
CA PRO A 29 -5.99 8.90 -11.28
C PRO A 29 -7.02 7.85 -10.84
N ALA A 30 -6.94 7.43 -9.58
CA ALA A 30 -7.90 6.55 -8.92
C ALA A 30 -8.39 7.17 -7.60
N GLU A 31 -9.57 6.74 -7.13
CA GLU A 31 -10.15 7.29 -5.92
C GLU A 31 -9.47 6.74 -4.65
N PRO A 32 -9.14 7.59 -3.66
CA PRO A 32 -8.79 7.12 -2.33
C PRO A 32 -9.86 6.17 -1.76
N GLY A 33 -9.44 5.10 -1.11
CA GLY A 33 -10.30 4.00 -0.67
C GLY A 33 -10.37 2.83 -1.68
N SER A 34 -9.89 3.01 -2.91
CA SER A 34 -9.87 1.94 -3.91
C SER A 34 -8.98 0.77 -3.49
N ASP A 35 -9.41 -0.43 -3.88
CA ASP A 35 -8.67 -1.66 -3.61
C ASP A 35 -7.45 -1.79 -4.52
N ILE A 36 -6.30 -2.03 -3.90
CA ILE A 36 -5.08 -2.41 -4.61
C ILE A 36 -5.12 -3.92 -4.76
N LEU A 37 -5.05 -4.41 -5.99
CA LEU A 37 -5.11 -5.82 -6.34
C LEU A 37 -3.71 -6.32 -6.75
N ALA A 38 -3.39 -7.54 -6.37
CA ALA A 38 -2.23 -8.29 -6.86
C ALA A 38 -2.74 -9.63 -7.42
N ALA A 39 -2.47 -9.91 -8.69
CA ALA A 39 -3.00 -11.09 -9.40
C ALA A 39 -4.52 -11.29 -9.17
N GLY A 40 -5.30 -10.20 -9.25
CA GLY A 40 -6.76 -10.20 -9.06
C GLY A 40 -7.25 -10.35 -7.61
N LYS A 41 -6.35 -10.45 -6.62
CA LYS A 41 -6.71 -10.56 -5.20
C LYS A 41 -6.41 -9.27 -4.45
N LYS A 42 -7.26 -8.91 -3.48
CA LYS A 42 -7.05 -7.74 -2.63
C LYS A 42 -5.72 -7.82 -1.87
N ALA A 43 -4.82 -6.91 -2.22
CA ALA A 43 -3.48 -6.76 -1.66
C ALA A 43 -3.36 -5.54 -0.74
N GLY A 44 -4.23 -4.54 -0.91
CA GLY A 44 -4.11 -3.29 -0.19
C GLY A 44 -5.24 -2.32 -0.44
N THR A 45 -5.03 -1.07 -0.03
CA THR A 45 -5.96 0.04 -0.22
C THR A 45 -5.18 1.31 -0.51
N LEU A 46 -5.59 2.05 -1.53
CA LEU A 46 -5.10 3.39 -1.84
C LEU A 46 -5.64 4.36 -0.78
N THR A 47 -4.80 5.15 -0.13
CA THR A 47 -5.21 6.07 0.95
C THR A 47 -5.26 7.52 0.51
N SER A 48 -4.41 7.92 -0.43
CA SER A 48 -4.35 9.29 -0.93
C SER A 48 -3.77 9.31 -2.34
N ILE A 49 -4.13 10.36 -3.08
CA ILE A 49 -3.66 10.59 -4.44
C ILE A 49 -3.31 12.07 -4.64
N GLY A 50 -2.32 12.34 -5.47
CA GLY A 50 -1.92 13.66 -5.91
C GLY A 50 -1.55 13.62 -7.39
N VAL A 51 -2.11 14.55 -8.16
CA VAL A 51 -1.80 14.75 -9.57
C VAL A 51 -0.91 15.99 -9.68
N GLY A 52 0.24 15.86 -10.34
CA GLY A 52 1.16 16.97 -10.49
C GLY A 52 2.15 16.79 -11.64
N PRO A 53 3.17 17.67 -11.74
CA PRO A 53 4.15 17.61 -12.82
C PRO A 53 4.95 16.30 -12.92
N ALA A 54 5.04 15.56 -11.81
CA ALA A 54 5.69 14.25 -11.73
C ALA A 54 4.77 13.07 -12.10
N GLY A 55 3.56 13.35 -12.59
CA GLY A 55 2.54 12.34 -12.90
C GLY A 55 1.53 12.15 -11.76
N VAL A 56 0.88 10.99 -11.76
CA VAL A 56 -0.11 10.60 -10.75
C VAL A 56 0.58 9.77 -9.67
N LEU A 57 0.64 10.32 -8.46
CA LEU A 57 1.27 9.67 -7.31
C LEU A 57 0.24 9.39 -6.22
N GLY A 58 0.45 8.32 -5.47
CA GLY A 58 -0.42 7.97 -4.35
C GLY A 58 0.33 7.36 -3.18
N LEU A 59 -0.37 7.26 -2.05
CA LEU A 59 0.03 6.43 -0.92
C LEU A 59 -0.99 5.32 -0.74
N GLY A 60 -0.53 4.14 -0.31
CA GLY A 60 -1.42 3.04 0.01
C GLY A 60 -0.81 2.04 0.97
N TYR A 61 -1.65 1.29 1.68
CA TYR A 61 -1.21 0.16 2.49
C TYR A 61 -1.27 -1.13 1.67
N VAL A 62 -0.12 -1.77 1.44
CA VAL A 62 -0.02 -3.03 0.69
C VAL A 62 0.52 -4.13 1.60
N LYS A 63 0.02 -5.36 1.46
CA LYS A 63 0.51 -6.55 2.19
C LYS A 63 2.01 -6.71 1.99
N THR A 64 2.74 -6.94 3.08
CA THR A 64 4.21 -7.08 3.04
C THR A 64 4.65 -8.23 2.12
N ALA A 65 3.98 -9.38 2.18
CA ALA A 65 4.29 -10.52 1.29
C ALA A 65 4.20 -10.16 -0.20
N VAL A 66 3.21 -9.36 -0.59
CA VAL A 66 3.02 -8.93 -1.99
C VAL A 66 4.16 -8.02 -2.45
N LEU A 67 4.65 -7.16 -1.55
CA LEU A 67 5.78 -6.27 -1.81
C LEU A 67 7.09 -7.02 -1.88
N ASP A 68 7.30 -7.99 -0.98
CA ASP A 68 8.53 -8.79 -0.91
C ASP A 68 8.66 -9.70 -2.15
N GLU A 69 7.53 -10.21 -2.67
CA GLU A 69 7.46 -11.01 -3.89
C GLU A 69 7.39 -10.17 -5.19
N GLN A 70 7.33 -8.83 -5.08
CA GLN A 70 7.25 -7.89 -6.21
C GLN A 70 6.13 -8.20 -7.21
N ILE A 71 4.98 -8.64 -6.70
CA ILE A 71 3.84 -9.00 -7.55
C ILE A 71 3.26 -7.72 -8.18
N PRO A 72 2.99 -7.70 -9.49
CA PRO A 72 2.37 -6.55 -10.15
C PRO A 72 1.06 -6.13 -9.50
N LEU A 73 0.88 -4.81 -9.35
CA LEU A 73 -0.27 -4.20 -8.69
C LEU A 73 -1.16 -3.46 -9.71
N GLN A 74 -2.46 -3.44 -9.43
CA GLN A 74 -3.44 -2.67 -10.19
C GLN A 74 -4.54 -2.14 -9.27
N ILE A 75 -5.16 -1.03 -9.68
CA ILE A 75 -6.34 -0.46 -9.05
C ILE A 75 -7.40 -0.32 -10.14
N GLY A 76 -8.50 -1.09 -10.04
CA GLY A 76 -9.42 -1.24 -11.17
C GLY A 76 -8.67 -1.83 -12.37
N GLU A 77 -8.62 -1.06 -13.46
CA GLU A 77 -7.89 -1.39 -14.70
C GLU A 77 -6.54 -0.68 -14.80
N THR A 78 -6.24 0.25 -13.90
CA THR A 78 -5.02 1.06 -13.92
C THR A 78 -3.85 0.30 -13.30
N ALA A 79 -2.73 0.21 -14.02
CA ALA A 79 -1.50 -0.38 -13.50
C ALA A 79 -0.86 0.54 -12.46
N VAL A 80 -0.27 -0.06 -11.42
CA VAL A 80 0.33 0.67 -10.31
C VAL A 80 1.72 0.12 -10.01
N THR A 81 2.69 1.02 -9.90
CA THR A 81 4.07 0.68 -9.57
C THR A 81 4.43 1.21 -8.18
N VAL A 82 5.09 0.38 -7.37
CA VAL A 82 5.63 0.79 -6.07
C VAL A 82 6.95 1.54 -6.30
N LEU A 83 7.08 2.72 -5.69
CA LEU A 83 8.25 3.61 -5.80
C LEU A 83 9.18 3.59 -4.59
#